data_AF-A0A519R0G9-F1
#
_entry.id   AF-A0A519R0G9-F1
#
_cell.length_a   1.000
_cell.length_b   1.000
_cell.length_c   1.000
_cell.angle_alpha   90.00
_cell.angle_beta   90.00
_cell.angle_gamma   90.00
#
_symmetry.space_group_name_H-M   'P 1'
#
loop_
_entity.id
_entity.type
_entity.pdbx_description
1 polymer ?
#
loop_
_entity_poly.entity_id
_entity_poly.type
_entity_poly.pdbx_seq_one_letter_code
_entity_poly.pdbx_strand_id
1 'polypeptide(L)'
;MSNAVLDKLSETLNKDENSNVRLAALSLMAKYSYDAYASGLLIRSLNVQTDPMVQLELVNILGKIENININDKLYALANDPNTFSAVKDEAYNILL
;
A
#
# COMPACT_ATOMS: atom_id res chain seq x y z
N MET A 1 1.81 -6.82 -17.10
CA MET A 1 0.47 -6.21 -17.11
C MET A 1 0.55 -4.91 -17.91
N SER A 2 -0.48 -4.47 -18.62
CA SER A 2 -0.42 -3.14 -19.27
C SER A 2 -0.68 -2.02 -18.26
N ASN A 3 -0.11 -0.84 -18.49
CA ASN A 3 -0.34 0.34 -17.62
C ASN A 3 -1.83 0.66 -17.49
N ALA A 4 -2.61 0.57 -18.57
CA ALA A 4 -4.05 0.79 -18.54
C ALA A 4 -4.81 -0.18 -17.61
N VAL A 5 -4.33 -1.41 -17.44
CA VAL A 5 -4.93 -2.35 -16.48
C VAL A 5 -4.45 -2.04 -15.06
N LEU A 6 -3.18 -1.68 -14.87
CA LEU A 6 -2.67 -1.24 -13.57
C LEU A 6 -3.37 0.02 -13.07
N ASP A 7 -3.72 0.96 -13.96
CA ASP A 7 -4.48 2.17 -13.61
C ASP A 7 -5.87 1.83 -13.12
N LYS A 8 -6.58 0.93 -13.82
CA LYS A 8 -7.90 0.45 -13.38
C LYS A 8 -7.83 -0.26 -12.03
N LEU A 9 -6.83 -1.11 -11.83
CA LEU A 9 -6.63 -1.78 -10.54
C LEU A 9 -6.29 -0.80 -9.43
N SER A 10 -5.49 0.23 -9.71
CA SER A 10 -5.20 1.30 -8.75
C SER A 10 -6.45 2.11 -8.40
N GLU A 11 -7.30 2.39 -9.39
CA GLU A 11 -8.60 3.03 -9.15
C GLU A 11 -9.51 2.16 -8.28
N THR A 12 -9.62 0.85 -8.59
CA THR A 12 -10.37 -0.11 -7.78
C THR A 12 -9.82 -0.16 -6.36
N LEU A 13 -8.50 -0.30 -6.20
CA LEU A 13 -7.83 -0.27 -4.90
C LEU A 13 -8.20 1.00 -4.12
N ASN A 14 -8.23 2.17 -4.77
CA ASN A 14 -8.43 3.46 -4.11
C ASN A 14 -9.88 3.87 -3.87
N LYS A 15 -10.85 3.35 -4.62
CA LYS A 15 -12.22 3.88 -4.61
C LYS A 15 -13.32 2.85 -4.44
N ASP A 16 -13.04 1.56 -4.57
CA ASP A 16 -14.08 0.55 -4.40
C ASP A 16 -14.60 0.55 -2.96
N GLU A 17 -15.93 0.55 -2.81
CA GLU A 17 -16.59 0.63 -1.51
C GLU A 17 -16.30 -0.61 -0.64
N ASN A 18 -16.00 -1.74 -1.27
CA ASN A 18 -15.76 -2.99 -0.56
C ASN A 18 -14.26 -3.22 -0.33
N SER A 19 -13.84 -3.22 0.93
CA SER A 19 -12.44 -3.47 1.32
C SER A 19 -11.89 -4.79 0.79
N ASN A 20 -12.72 -5.83 0.63
CA ASN A 20 -12.26 -7.10 0.05
C ASN A 20 -11.95 -6.99 -1.44
N VAL A 21 -12.69 -6.15 -2.19
CA VAL A 21 -12.40 -5.88 -3.60
C VAL A 21 -11.13 -5.05 -3.73
N ARG A 22 -10.92 -4.07 -2.83
CA ARG A 22 -9.66 -3.33 -2.74
C ARG A 22 -8.47 -4.24 -2.45
N LEU A 23 -8.59 -5.16 -1.49
CA LEU A 23 -7.56 -6.17 -1.18
C LEU A 23 -7.29 -7.10 -2.37
N ALA A 24 -8.31 -7.49 -3.13
CA ALA A 24 -8.13 -8.30 -4.33
C ALA A 24 -7.36 -7.54 -5.42
N ALA A 25 -7.67 -6.26 -5.63
CA ALA A 25 -6.93 -5.40 -6.56
C ALA A 25 -5.47 -5.22 -6.12
N LEU A 26 -5.24 -4.95 -4.83
CA LEU A 26 -3.91 -4.86 -4.23
C LEU A 26 -3.11 -6.16 -4.45
N SER A 27 -3.69 -7.32 -4.15
CA SER A 27 -3.04 -8.62 -4.31
C SER A 27 -2.62 -8.88 -5.76
N LEU A 28 -3.44 -8.45 -6.74
CA LEU A 28 -3.08 -8.57 -8.15
C LEU A 28 -1.96 -7.60 -8.55
N MET A 29 -2.01 -6.35 -8.09
CA MET A 29 -0.94 -5.36 -8.34
C MET A 29 0.39 -5.78 -7.70
N ALA A 30 0.35 -6.39 -6.51
CA ALA A 30 1.54 -6.87 -5.79
C ALA A 30 2.36 -7.88 -6.59
N LYS A 31 1.73 -8.68 -7.47
CA LYS A 31 2.44 -9.61 -8.38
C LYS A 31 3.37 -8.90 -9.37
N TYR A 32 3.17 -7.60 -9.56
CA TYR A 32 3.95 -6.76 -10.46
C TYR A 32 4.74 -5.70 -9.71
N SER A 33 4.93 -5.81 -8.39
CA SER A 33 5.61 -4.80 -7.57
C SER A 33 7.06 -4.50 -7.98
N TYR A 34 7.73 -5.39 -8.71
CA TYR A 34 9.06 -5.15 -9.30
C TYR A 34 9.03 -4.19 -10.50
N ASP A 35 7.87 -3.97 -11.11
CA ASP A 35 7.68 -2.97 -12.15
C ASP A 35 7.55 -1.57 -11.52
N ALA A 36 8.37 -0.63 -11.99
CA ALA A 36 8.44 0.72 -11.43
C ALA A 36 7.12 1.50 -11.53
N TYR A 37 6.30 1.21 -12.55
CA TYR A 37 4.99 1.83 -12.71
C TYR A 37 4.01 1.30 -11.66
N ALA A 38 3.97 -0.02 -11.49
CA ALA A 38 3.13 -0.67 -10.49
C ALA A 38 3.50 -0.25 -9.05
N SER A 39 4.80 -0.27 -8.70
CA SER A 39 5.24 0.16 -7.36
C SER A 39 4.94 1.64 -7.11
N GLY A 40 5.12 2.50 -8.12
CA GLY A 40 4.73 3.92 -8.03
C GLY A 40 3.25 4.12 -7.74
N LEU A 41 2.36 3.29 -8.32
CA LEU A 41 0.92 3.32 -8.00
C LEU A 41 0.65 2.84 -6.58
N LEU A 42 1.31 1.77 -6.12
CA LEU A 42 1.16 1.26 -4.75
C LEU A 42 1.60 2.29 -3.70
N ILE A 43 2.71 3.00 -3.94
CA ILE A 43 3.19 4.09 -3.06
C ILE A 43 2.17 5.23 -3.00
N ARG A 44 1.57 5.60 -4.14
CA ARG A 44 0.48 6.60 -4.16
C ARG A 44 -0.73 6.11 -3.38
N SER A 45 -1.12 4.84 -3.53
CA SER A 45 -2.22 4.25 -2.77
C SER A 45 -1.97 4.27 -1.26
N LEU A 46 -0.75 3.98 -0.78
CA LEU A 46 -0.42 4.04 0.65
C LEU A 46 -0.71 5.44 1.25
N ASN A 47 -0.57 6.50 0.47
CA ASN A 47 -0.83 7.87 0.93
C ASN A 47 -2.32 8.21 1.09
N VAL A 48 -3.23 7.48 0.42
CA VAL A 48 -4.67 7.78 0.40
C VAL A 48 -5.54 6.72 1.06
N GLN A 49 -5.03 5.49 1.26
CA GLN A 49 -5.79 4.42 1.90
C GLN A 49 -5.98 4.66 3.39
N THR A 50 -7.24 4.64 3.82
CA THR A 50 -7.65 4.80 5.23
C THR A 50 -8.22 3.53 5.84
N ASP A 51 -8.50 2.51 5.04
CA ASP A 51 -8.96 1.22 5.56
C ASP A 51 -7.80 0.49 6.23
N PRO A 52 -7.92 0.12 7.52
CA PRO A 52 -6.81 -0.48 8.27
C PRO A 52 -6.25 -1.76 7.66
N MET A 53 -7.10 -2.61 7.07
CA MET A 53 -6.66 -3.89 6.50
C MET A 53 -5.97 -3.69 5.16
N VAL A 54 -6.51 -2.80 4.31
CA VAL A 54 -5.87 -2.43 3.04
C VAL A 54 -4.54 -1.73 3.29
N GLN A 55 -4.48 -0.84 4.28
CA GLN A 55 -3.28 -0.11 4.65
C GLN A 55 -2.20 -1.04 5.21
N LEU A 56 -2.56 -1.99 6.08
CA LEU A 56 -1.64 -3.00 6.61
C LEU A 56 -1.01 -3.83 5.49
N GLU A 57 -1.84 -4.33 4.56
CA GLU A 57 -1.33 -5.14 3.44
C GLU A 57 -0.46 -4.31 2.49
N LEU A 58 -0.79 -3.04 2.24
CA LEU A 58 0.06 -2.14 1.46
C LEU A 58 1.44 -1.93 2.11
N VAL A 59 1.48 -1.70 3.42
CA VAL A 59 2.72 -1.55 4.18
C VAL A 59 3.56 -2.84 4.09
N ASN A 60 2.93 -4.01 4.32
CA ASN A 60 3.58 -5.31 4.19
C ASN A 60 4.20 -5.56 2.81
N ILE A 61 3.49 -5.18 1.74
CA ILE A 61 3.96 -5.37 0.37
C ILE A 61 5.12 -4.42 0.07
N LEU A 62 4.94 -3.13 0.37
CA LEU A 62 5.92 -2.10 0.04
C LEU A 62 7.20 -2.24 0.87
N GLY A 63 7.11 -2.67 2.14
CA GLY A 63 8.27 -2.93 2.98
C GLY A 63 9.21 -4.03 2.47
N LYS A 64 8.76 -4.87 1.53
CA LYS A 64 9.56 -5.92 0.90
C LYS A 64 10.24 -5.47 -0.40
N ILE A 65 9.94 -4.26 -0.89
CA ILE A 65 10.49 -3.75 -2.14
C ILE A 65 11.74 -2.92 -1.82
N GLU A 66 12.86 -3.30 -2.42
CA GLU A 66 14.10 -2.52 -2.30
C GLU A 66 14.03 -1.23 -3.13
N ASN A 67 14.79 -0.20 -2.72
CA ASN A 67 14.97 1.05 -3.47
C ASN A 67 13.70 1.90 -3.67
N ILE A 68 12.70 1.78 -2.80
CA ILE A 68 11.57 2.71 -2.73
C ILE A 68 11.72 3.69 -1.58
N ASN A 69 11.09 4.87 -1.69
CA ASN A 69 11.05 5.84 -0.60
C ASN A 69 9.63 5.92 -0.03
N ILE A 70 9.44 5.30 1.14
CA ILE A 70 8.18 5.33 1.91
C ILE A 70 8.40 5.74 3.38
N ASN A 71 9.64 6.03 3.79
CA ASN A 71 10.01 6.21 5.19
C ASN A 71 9.21 7.32 5.86
N ASP A 72 9.02 8.46 5.20
CA ASP A 72 8.23 9.57 5.73
C ASP A 72 6.79 9.14 6.05
N LYS A 73 6.19 8.33 5.17
CA LYS A 73 4.83 7.82 5.37
C LYS A 73 4.80 6.76 6.47
N LEU A 74 5.79 5.88 6.56
CA LEU A 74 5.90 4.91 7.65
C LEU A 74 6.09 5.60 9.00
N TYR A 75 6.94 6.63 9.09
CA TYR A 75 7.10 7.44 10.29
C TYR A 75 5.78 8.11 10.70
N ALA A 76 5.05 8.69 9.74
CA ALA A 76 3.74 9.27 10.01
C ALA A 76 2.74 8.22 10.54
N LEU A 77 2.69 7.03 9.93
CA LEU A 77 1.81 5.95 10.35
C LEU A 77 2.14 5.46 11.76
N ALA A 78 3.43 5.23 12.05
CA ALA A 78 3.90 4.74 13.35
C ALA A 78 3.63 5.72 14.50
N ASN A 79 3.65 7.03 14.22
CA ASN A 79 3.49 8.07 15.25
C ASN A 79 2.09 8.68 15.34
N ASP A 80 1.19 8.43 14.38
CA ASP A 80 -0.19 8.93 14.46
C ASP A 80 -1.02 8.08 15.46
N PRO A 81 -1.53 8.67 16.56
CA PRO A 81 -2.30 7.93 17.56
C PRO A 81 -3.54 7.23 16.99
N ASN A 82 -4.09 7.70 15.86
CA ASN A 82 -5.29 7.14 15.23
C ASN A 82 -4.98 5.98 14.27
N THR A 83 -3.72 5.76 13.90
CA THR A 83 -3.35 4.61 13.06
C THR A 83 -3.65 3.32 13.81
N PHE A 84 -4.25 2.35 13.10
CA PHE A 84 -4.54 1.03 13.64
C PHE A 84 -3.26 0.35 14.15
N SER A 85 -3.33 -0.29 15.32
CA SER A 85 -2.14 -0.79 16.04
C SER A 85 -1.25 -1.69 15.17
N ALA A 86 -1.84 -2.64 14.44
CA ALA A 86 -1.05 -3.54 13.59
C ALA A 86 -0.32 -2.81 12.46
N VAL A 87 -0.87 -1.70 11.94
CA VAL A 87 -0.19 -0.88 10.93
C VAL A 87 0.98 -0.13 11.55
N LYS A 88 0.85 0.37 12.79
CA LYS A 88 1.96 1.01 13.51
C LYS A 88 3.10 0.04 13.75
N ASP A 89 2.77 -1.15 14.24
CA ASP A 89 3.74 -2.19 14.57
C ASP A 89 4.53 -2.58 13.32
N GLU A 90 3.84 -2.80 12.20
CA GLU A 90 4.49 -3.12 10.93
C GLU A 90 5.34 -1.95 10.39
N ALA A 91 4.82 -0.72 10.42
CA ALA A 91 5.57 0.45 10.00
C ALA A 91 6.85 0.64 10.84
N TYR A 92 6.78 0.41 12.14
CA TYR A 92 7.93 0.44 13.03
C TYR A 92 8.93 -0.66 12.69
N ASN A 93 8.46 -1.90 12.47
CA ASN A 93 9.32 -3.04 12.10
C ASN A 93 10.12 -2.79 10.82
N ILE A 94 9.54 -2.13 9.82
CA ILE A 94 10.21 -1.82 8.55
C ILE A 94 11.24 -0.69 8.70
N LEU A 95 11.05 0.22 9.67
CA LEU A 95 11.94 1.35 9.91
C LEU A 95 13.20 1.01 10.74
N LEU A 96 13.26 -0.19 11.34
CA LEU A 96 14.40 -0.69 12.12
C LEU A 96 15.51 -1.25 11.22
#